data_AF-A0ABD2NYU7-F1
#
_entry.id   AF-A0ABD2NYU7-F1
#
_cell.length_a   1.000
_cell.length_b   1.000
_cell.length_c   1.000
_cell.angle_alpha   90.00
_cell.angle_beta   90.00
_cell.angle_gamma   90.00
#
_symmetry.space_group_name_H-M   'P 1'
#
loop_
_entity.id
_entity.type
_entity.pdbx_description
1 polymer ?
#
loop_
_entity_poly.entity_id
_entity_poly.type
_entity_poly.pdbx_seq_one_letter_code
_entity_poly.pdbx_strand_id
1 'polypeptide(L)'
;MNKYFLMFSEDRKQENSNKEINDERKWRKWADDVLVHTLSPNVYRTKEEAFQAFNWFSEVGEWDKNFPEWERQLIIYVGAYAMWMIGKRLKKKYQLKDDVRQSLYDECNYWVKNVQQKGGKFMGGSKPNLADLAVFGVLNSIEGCTAFHDLLHYSKIRNWFEEMKTEVARHNIISI
;
A
#
# COMPACT_ATOMS: atom_id res chain seq x y z
N MET A 1 -5.43 20.47 -14.49
CA MET A 1 -4.64 21.72 -14.43
C MET A 1 -3.83 21.70 -13.13
N ASN A 2 -2.50 21.79 -13.23
CA ASN A 2 -1.48 22.04 -12.18
C ASN A 2 -1.70 21.54 -10.73
N LYS A 3 -1.52 20.25 -10.46
CA LYS A 3 -1.39 19.75 -9.07
C LYS A 3 0.05 19.60 -8.57
N TYR A 4 1.06 19.73 -9.46
CA TYR A 4 2.43 19.32 -9.15
C TYR A 4 3.53 20.20 -9.76
N PHE A 5 3.26 21.45 -10.12
CA PHE A 5 4.27 22.31 -10.71
C PHE A 5 4.77 23.30 -9.65
N LEU A 6 6.03 23.17 -9.24
CA LEU A 6 6.75 24.15 -8.42
C LEU A 6 7.96 24.61 -9.22
N MET A 7 8.11 25.92 -9.39
CA MET A 7 9.13 26.55 -10.22
C MET A 7 10.11 27.26 -9.29
N PHE A 8 11.35 26.78 -9.24
CA PHE A 8 12.48 27.48 -8.63
C PHE A 8 13.67 27.41 -9.60
N SER A 9 14.62 28.33 -9.47
CA SER A 9 15.72 28.57 -10.40
C SER A 9 17.06 28.24 -9.73
N GLU A 10 17.90 27.36 -10.31
CA GLU A 10 19.39 27.39 -10.37
C GLU A 10 20.01 26.02 -10.79
N ASP A 11 20.61 25.99 -11.99
CA ASP A 11 20.62 24.89 -12.97
C ASP A 11 21.36 23.56 -12.65
N ARG A 12 22.09 23.38 -11.53
CA ARG A 12 22.75 22.09 -11.22
C ARG A 12 22.23 21.39 -9.96
N LYS A 13 21.83 22.14 -8.94
CA LYS A 13 21.00 21.59 -7.85
C LYS A 13 19.57 21.32 -8.37
N GLN A 14 19.14 22.07 -9.37
CA GLN A 14 17.86 21.92 -10.04
C GLN A 14 17.69 20.56 -10.73
N GLU A 15 18.67 20.06 -11.47
CA GLU A 15 18.52 18.79 -12.21
C GLU A 15 18.38 17.59 -11.28
N ASN A 16 19.22 17.51 -10.23
CA ASN A 16 19.13 16.45 -9.23
C ASN A 16 17.83 16.55 -8.42
N SER A 17 17.44 17.75 -8.00
CA SER A 17 16.16 18.01 -7.32
C SER A 17 14.96 17.65 -8.21
N ASN A 18 14.95 18.07 -9.47
CA ASN A 18 13.88 17.76 -10.42
C ASN A 18 13.80 16.26 -10.69
N LYS A 19 14.93 15.56 -10.78
CA LYS A 19 14.96 14.10 -10.96
C LYS A 19 14.40 13.39 -9.75
N GLU A 20 14.77 13.79 -8.53
CA GLU A 20 14.23 13.25 -7.28
C GLU A 20 12.72 13.48 -7.15
N ILE A 21 12.24 14.69 -7.46
CA ILE A 21 10.81 15.05 -7.46
C ILE A 21 10.04 14.21 -8.50
N ASN A 22 10.61 14.02 -9.68
CA ASN A 22 9.94 13.28 -10.75
C ASN A 22 9.91 11.78 -10.44
N ASP A 23 10.97 11.24 -9.85
CA ASP A 23 11.01 9.86 -9.34
C ASP A 23 9.99 9.65 -8.23
N GLU A 24 9.91 10.56 -7.26
CA GLU A 24 8.92 10.48 -6.19
C GLU A 24 7.49 10.49 -6.77
N ARG A 25 7.19 11.40 -7.71
CA ARG A 25 5.88 11.45 -8.37
C ARG A 25 5.57 10.18 -9.13
N LYS A 26 6.54 9.62 -9.87
CA LYS A 26 6.40 8.37 -10.60
C LYS A 26 5.98 7.25 -9.66
N TRP A 27 6.65 7.12 -8.52
CA TRP A 27 6.38 6.05 -7.57
C TRP A 27 5.08 6.23 -6.80
N ARG A 28 4.71 7.46 -6.46
CA ARG A 28 3.38 7.75 -5.89
C ARG A 28 2.27 7.37 -6.87
N LYS A 29 2.43 7.75 -8.15
CA LYS A 29 1.49 7.36 -9.20
C LYS A 29 1.42 5.84 -9.36
N TRP A 30 2.56 5.15 -9.34
CA TRP A 30 2.60 3.69 -9.40
C TRP A 30 1.90 3.03 -8.20
N ALA A 31 2.07 3.56 -6.99
CA ALA A 31 1.39 3.06 -5.80
C ALA A 31 -0.14 3.12 -5.98
N ASP A 32 -0.66 4.26 -6.44
CA ASP A 32 -2.09 4.47 -6.65
C ASP A 32 -2.64 3.66 -7.84
N ASP A 33 -1.96 3.69 -8.98
CA ASP A 33 -2.45 3.12 -10.24
C ASP A 33 -2.20 1.61 -10.38
N VAL A 34 -1.22 1.05 -9.67
CA VAL A 34 -0.79 -0.36 -9.82
C VAL A 34 -0.91 -1.12 -8.51
N LEU A 35 -0.25 -0.64 -7.45
CA LEU A 35 -0.14 -1.40 -6.20
C LEU A 35 -1.52 -1.59 -5.53
N VAL A 36 -2.32 -0.53 -5.40
CA VAL A 36 -3.69 -0.59 -4.83
C VAL A 36 -4.58 -1.56 -5.60
N HIS A 37 -4.47 -1.55 -6.93
CA HIS A 37 -5.28 -2.39 -7.82
C HIS A 37 -4.83 -3.86 -7.83
N THR A 38 -3.59 -4.13 -7.46
CA THR A 38 -3.09 -5.50 -7.26
C THR A 38 -3.43 -6.02 -5.86
N LEU A 39 -3.46 -5.13 -4.87
CA LEU A 39 -3.73 -5.44 -3.47
C LEU A 39 -5.21 -5.70 -3.20
N SER A 40 -6.12 -4.91 -3.77
CA SER A 40 -7.56 -5.06 -3.50
C SER A 40 -8.10 -6.46 -3.85
N PRO A 41 -7.79 -7.06 -5.03
CA PRO A 41 -8.24 -8.42 -5.34
C PRO A 41 -7.59 -9.51 -4.46
N ASN A 42 -6.46 -9.20 -3.83
CA ASN A 42 -5.75 -10.11 -2.95
C ASN A 42 -6.42 -10.25 -1.59
N VAL A 43 -6.89 -9.16 -0.99
CA VAL A 43 -7.60 -9.24 0.31
C VAL A 43 -9.01 -9.82 0.19
N TYR A 44 -9.60 -9.81 -1.02
CA TYR A 44 -10.95 -10.33 -1.27
C TYR A 44 -10.96 -11.63 -2.09
N ARG A 45 -9.85 -12.39 -2.10
CA ARG A 45 -9.69 -13.59 -2.95
C ARG A 45 -10.70 -14.68 -2.61
N THR A 46 -10.89 -14.96 -1.32
CA THR A 46 -11.90 -15.91 -0.81
C THR A 46 -12.92 -15.18 0.06
N LYS A 47 -14.03 -15.85 0.40
CA LYS A 47 -15.06 -15.25 1.26
C LYS A 47 -14.53 -15.04 2.68
N GLU A 48 -13.71 -15.98 3.15
CA GLU A 48 -13.09 -15.97 4.46
C GLU A 48 -12.08 -14.81 4.56
N GLU A 49 -11.23 -14.63 3.54
CA GLU A 49 -10.30 -13.50 3.47
C GLU A 49 -11.05 -12.16 3.38
N ALA A 50 -12.13 -12.09 2.60
CA ALA A 50 -12.93 -10.87 2.52
C ALA A 50 -13.60 -10.54 3.87
N PHE A 51 -14.12 -11.54 4.57
CA PHE A 51 -14.70 -11.34 5.90
C PHE A 51 -13.64 -10.89 6.91
N GLN A 52 -12.46 -11.52 6.90
CA GLN A 52 -11.33 -11.11 7.73
C GLN A 52 -10.93 -9.65 7.45
N ALA A 53 -10.84 -9.24 6.19
CA ALA A 53 -10.50 -7.87 5.82
C ALA A 53 -11.53 -6.86 6.37
N PHE A 54 -12.83 -7.16 6.29
CA PHE A 54 -13.86 -6.27 6.85
C PHE A 54 -13.85 -6.22 8.38
N ASN A 55 -13.54 -7.33 9.06
CA ASN A 55 -13.35 -7.31 10.51
C ASN A 55 -12.14 -6.45 10.90
N TRP A 56 -11.03 -6.59 10.17
CA TRP A 56 -9.86 -5.74 10.34
C TRP A 56 -10.19 -4.26 10.13
N PHE A 57 -10.92 -3.91 9.05
CA PHE A 57 -11.36 -2.53 8.80
C PHE A 57 -12.29 -2.00 9.90
N SER A 58 -13.16 -2.87 10.43
CA SER A 58 -14.03 -2.52 11.55
C SER A 58 -13.25 -2.22 12.82
N GLU A 59 -12.18 -2.97 13.09
CA GLU A 59 -11.32 -2.80 14.26
C GLU A 59 -10.48 -1.52 14.14
N VAL A 60 -9.71 -1.38 13.06
CA VAL A 60 -8.84 -0.20 12.88
C VAL A 60 -9.60 1.09 12.60
N GLY A 61 -10.81 0.97 12.03
CA GLY A 61 -11.72 2.10 11.79
C GLY A 61 -12.56 2.46 13.01
N GLU A 62 -12.41 1.74 14.13
CA GLU A 62 -13.18 1.93 15.36
C GLU A 62 -14.70 1.98 15.10
N TRP A 63 -15.21 1.10 14.23
CA TRP A 63 -16.63 1.09 13.86
C TRP A 63 -17.53 0.75 15.04
N ASP A 64 -17.01 0.06 16.04
CA ASP A 64 -17.69 -0.18 17.33
C ASP A 64 -18.06 1.11 18.06
N LYS A 65 -17.28 2.18 17.90
CA LYS A 65 -17.55 3.49 18.50
C LYS A 65 -18.47 4.36 17.64
N ASN A 66 -18.52 4.07 16.34
CA ASN A 66 -19.22 4.91 15.35
C ASN A 66 -20.58 4.34 14.91
N PHE A 67 -20.80 3.03 15.05
CA PHE A 67 -21.99 2.34 14.57
C PHE A 67 -22.55 1.37 15.61
N PRO A 68 -23.89 1.21 15.68
CA PRO A 68 -24.51 0.13 16.44
C PRO A 68 -24.01 -1.25 15.98
N GLU A 69 -23.95 -2.20 16.93
CA GLU A 69 -23.45 -3.55 16.67
C GLU A 69 -24.12 -4.23 15.46
N TRP A 70 -25.44 -4.10 15.34
CA TRP A 70 -26.18 -4.74 14.25
C TRP A 70 -25.86 -4.13 12.87
N GLU A 71 -25.65 -2.81 12.79
CA GLU A 71 -25.25 -2.13 11.55
C GLU A 71 -23.85 -2.55 11.15
N ARG A 72 -22.94 -2.60 12.13
CA ARG A 72 -21.56 -3.08 11.95
C ARG A 72 -21.53 -4.49 11.39
N GLN A 73 -22.26 -5.43 12.01
CA GLN A 73 -22.35 -6.80 11.53
C GLN A 73 -22.91 -6.85 10.10
N LEU A 74 -23.98 -6.11 9.82
CA LEU A 74 -24.57 -6.04 8.48
C LEU A 74 -23.55 -5.55 7.44
N ILE A 75 -22.81 -4.48 7.72
CA ILE A 75 -21.78 -3.93 6.83
C ILE A 75 -20.66 -4.95 6.60
N ILE A 76 -20.21 -5.64 7.65
CA ILE A 76 -19.16 -6.65 7.53
C ILE A 76 -19.63 -7.80 6.62
N TYR A 77 -20.79 -8.40 6.87
CA TYR A 77 -21.26 -9.55 6.09
C TYR A 77 -21.62 -9.18 4.65
N VAL A 78 -22.42 -8.13 4.45
CA VAL A 78 -22.87 -7.70 3.12
C VAL A 78 -21.71 -7.10 2.33
N GLY A 79 -20.90 -6.26 2.97
CA GLY A 79 -19.72 -5.64 2.38
C GLY A 79 -18.68 -6.67 1.96
N ALA A 80 -18.35 -7.65 2.82
CA ALA A 80 -17.41 -8.71 2.48
C ALA A 80 -17.89 -9.53 1.27
N TYR A 81 -19.18 -9.88 1.23
CA TYR A 81 -19.73 -10.63 0.09
C TYR A 81 -19.70 -9.81 -1.21
N ALA A 82 -20.08 -8.53 -1.16
CA ALA A 82 -20.01 -7.62 -2.29
C ALA A 82 -18.56 -7.46 -2.79
N MET A 83 -17.61 -7.26 -1.87
CA MET A 83 -16.20 -7.08 -2.19
C MET A 83 -15.55 -8.37 -2.71
N TRP A 84 -15.95 -9.54 -2.26
CA TRP A 84 -15.54 -10.82 -2.85
C TRP A 84 -15.96 -10.93 -4.33
N MET A 85 -17.20 -10.52 -4.66
CA MET A 85 -17.65 -10.48 -6.06
C MET A 85 -16.88 -9.43 -6.87
N ILE A 86 -16.64 -8.25 -6.30
CA ILE A 86 -15.84 -7.18 -6.93
C ILE A 86 -14.41 -7.65 -7.16
N GLY A 87 -13.78 -8.30 -6.19
CA GLY A 87 -12.42 -8.83 -6.28
C GLY A 87 -12.24 -9.75 -7.48
N LYS A 88 -13.21 -10.64 -7.75
CA LYS A 88 -13.22 -11.48 -8.95
C LYS A 88 -13.29 -10.68 -10.25
N ARG A 89 -14.09 -9.60 -10.28
CA ARG A 89 -14.17 -8.70 -11.45
C ARG A 89 -12.88 -7.91 -11.64
N LEU A 90 -12.29 -7.40 -10.56
CA LEU A 90 -11.04 -6.65 -10.59
C LEU A 90 -9.87 -7.53 -11.04
N LYS A 91 -9.81 -8.80 -10.59
CA LYS A 91 -8.83 -9.78 -11.09
C LYS A 91 -8.84 -9.84 -12.63
N LYS A 92 -10.04 -9.95 -13.24
CA LYS A 92 -10.19 -9.98 -14.70
C LYS A 92 -9.87 -8.63 -15.36
N LYS A 93 -10.31 -7.52 -14.75
CA LYS A 93 -10.10 -6.15 -15.27
C LYS A 93 -8.63 -5.78 -15.36
N TYR A 94 -7.86 -6.10 -14.32
CA TYR A 94 -6.43 -5.78 -14.23
C TYR A 94 -5.50 -6.89 -14.75
N GLN A 95 -6.07 -7.92 -15.38
CA GLN A 95 -5.31 -9.02 -15.99
C GLN A 95 -4.31 -9.66 -15.01
N LEU A 96 -4.72 -9.80 -13.74
CA LEU A 96 -3.87 -10.44 -12.73
C LEU A 96 -3.69 -11.92 -13.05
N LYS A 97 -2.58 -12.49 -12.58
CA LYS A 97 -2.27 -13.92 -12.72
C LYS A 97 -3.36 -14.79 -12.09
N ASP A 98 -3.38 -16.06 -12.47
CA ASP A 98 -4.35 -17.02 -11.91
C ASP A 98 -4.25 -17.10 -10.39
N ASP A 99 -3.01 -17.13 -9.88
CA ASP A 99 -2.75 -16.81 -8.48
C ASP A 99 -2.51 -15.30 -8.33
N VAL A 100 -3.51 -14.61 -7.79
CA VAL A 100 -3.45 -13.16 -7.52
C VAL A 100 -2.35 -12.81 -6.52
N ARG A 101 -1.94 -13.73 -5.65
CA ARG A 101 -0.83 -13.53 -4.69
C ARG A 101 0.47 -13.28 -5.41
N GLN A 102 0.74 -14.03 -6.48
CA GLN A 102 1.96 -13.86 -7.27
C GLN A 102 2.06 -12.47 -7.88
N SER A 103 0.95 -11.92 -8.39
CA SER A 103 0.94 -10.55 -8.90
C SER A 103 1.31 -9.54 -7.81
N LEU A 104 0.81 -9.71 -6.58
CA LEU A 104 1.18 -8.83 -5.46
C LEU A 104 2.65 -8.98 -5.08
N TYR A 105 3.17 -10.21 -5.01
CA TYR A 105 4.57 -10.46 -4.68
C TYR A 105 5.51 -9.86 -5.74
N ASP A 106 5.15 -9.98 -7.02
CA ASP A 106 5.93 -9.42 -8.12
C ASP A 106 6.01 -7.89 -8.03
N GLU A 107 4.90 -7.21 -7.79
CA GLU A 107 4.87 -5.75 -7.64
C GLU A 107 5.65 -5.29 -6.40
N CYS A 108 5.54 -5.99 -5.27
CA CYS A 108 6.32 -5.69 -4.07
C CYS A 108 7.81 -5.96 -4.26
N ASN A 109 8.18 -7.05 -4.95
CA ASN A 109 9.57 -7.34 -5.30
C ASN A 109 10.12 -6.32 -6.30
N TYR A 110 9.30 -5.85 -7.23
CA TYR A 110 9.65 -4.77 -8.16
C TYR A 110 9.95 -3.48 -7.41
N TRP A 111 9.12 -3.10 -6.44
CA TRP A 111 9.38 -1.96 -5.56
C TRP A 111 10.74 -2.09 -4.84
N VAL A 112 10.97 -3.19 -4.12
CA VAL A 112 12.22 -3.43 -3.37
C VAL A 112 13.44 -3.37 -4.28
N LYS A 113 13.35 -3.96 -5.47
CA LYS A 113 14.43 -3.92 -6.46
C LYS A 113 14.78 -2.48 -6.85
N ASN A 114 13.78 -1.62 -7.04
CA ASN A 114 14.02 -0.23 -7.43
C ASN A 114 14.57 0.60 -6.26
N VAL A 115 14.15 0.34 -5.02
CA VAL A 115 14.78 0.93 -3.81
C VAL A 115 16.27 0.56 -3.76
N GLN A 116 16.59 -0.72 -3.94
CA GLN A 116 17.97 -1.22 -3.93
C GLN A 116 18.81 -0.64 -5.07
N GLN A 117 18.25 -0.51 -6.27
CA GLN A 117 18.93 0.10 -7.43
C GLN A 117 19.28 1.57 -7.21
N LYS A 118 18.49 2.28 -6.40
CA LYS A 118 18.80 3.66 -6.00
C LYS A 118 19.93 3.72 -4.96
N GLY A 119 20.30 2.60 -4.35
CA GLY A 119 21.39 2.50 -3.36
C GLY A 119 21.01 2.97 -1.96
N GLY A 120 19.71 3.19 -1.70
CA GLY A 120 19.19 3.64 -0.42
C GLY A 120 18.57 2.51 0.42
N LYS A 121 18.33 2.82 1.69
CA LYS A 121 17.46 2.04 2.58
C LYS A 121 15.98 2.19 2.15
N PHE A 122 15.65 3.39 1.69
CA PHE A 122 14.34 3.81 1.19
C PHE A 122 14.47 4.41 -0.21
N MET A 123 13.34 4.61 -0.90
CA MET A 123 13.32 5.35 -2.16
C MET A 123 13.80 6.81 -1.98
N GLY A 124 13.66 7.38 -0.78
CA GLY A 124 14.25 8.65 -0.37
C GLY A 124 15.76 8.60 -0.02
N GLY A 125 16.41 7.43 -0.10
CA GLY A 125 17.82 7.27 0.29
C GLY A 125 17.95 6.77 1.73
N SER A 126 18.51 7.57 2.62
CA SER A 126 18.70 7.22 4.04
C SER A 126 17.44 7.42 4.89
N LYS A 127 16.55 8.32 4.47
CA LYS A 127 15.25 8.60 5.08
C LYS A 127 14.12 8.34 4.07
N PRO A 128 12.92 7.95 4.53
CA PRO A 128 11.80 7.76 3.63
C PRO A 128 11.30 9.08 3.04
N ASN A 129 10.85 9.06 1.79
CA ASN A 129 10.18 10.19 1.14
C ASN A 129 8.66 9.94 0.97
N LEU A 130 7.95 10.80 0.23
CA LEU A 130 6.50 10.63 0.05
C LEU A 130 6.14 9.39 -0.79
N ALA A 131 7.05 8.89 -1.63
CA ALA A 131 6.85 7.64 -2.34
C ALA A 131 6.91 6.44 -1.41
N ASP A 132 7.91 6.41 -0.51
CA ASP A 132 7.99 5.37 0.53
C ASP A 132 6.74 5.37 1.41
N LEU A 133 6.27 6.55 1.83
CA LEU A 133 5.05 6.70 2.62
C LEU A 133 3.79 6.26 1.87
N ALA A 134 3.68 6.55 0.57
CA ALA A 134 2.54 6.10 -0.23
C ALA A 134 2.48 4.57 -0.31
N VAL A 135 3.61 3.92 -0.62
CA VAL A 135 3.68 2.44 -0.67
C VAL A 135 3.44 1.84 0.71
N PHE A 136 4.03 2.41 1.76
CA PHE A 136 3.85 1.95 3.13
C PHE A 136 2.39 2.06 3.55
N GLY A 137 1.72 3.19 3.30
CA GLY A 137 0.31 3.38 3.63
C GLY A 137 -0.60 2.37 2.93
N VAL A 138 -0.35 2.08 1.66
CA VAL A 138 -1.10 1.06 0.90
C VAL A 138 -0.93 -0.32 1.52
N LEU A 139 0.28 -0.74 1.87
CA LEU A 139 0.53 -2.04 2.51
C LEU A 139 0.03 -2.11 3.96
N ASN A 140 0.19 -1.03 4.73
CA ASN A 140 -0.26 -0.93 6.11
C ASN A 140 -1.78 -1.03 6.25
N SER A 141 -2.54 -0.61 5.22
CA SER A 141 -4.00 -0.72 5.21
C SER A 141 -4.51 -2.17 5.35
N ILE A 142 -3.69 -3.16 5.02
CA ILE A 142 -4.05 -4.58 5.06
C ILE A 142 -3.20 -5.38 6.06
N GLU A 143 -2.50 -4.71 6.98
CA GLU A 143 -1.53 -5.36 7.88
C GLU A 143 -2.13 -6.54 8.66
N GLY A 144 -3.38 -6.43 9.12
CA GLY A 144 -4.08 -7.50 9.85
C GLY A 144 -4.72 -8.58 8.96
N CYS A 145 -4.54 -8.54 7.65
CA CYS A 145 -5.10 -9.52 6.72
C CYS A 145 -4.12 -10.66 6.43
N THR A 146 -4.64 -11.87 6.18
CA THR A 146 -3.81 -13.03 5.75
C THR A 146 -2.96 -12.72 4.52
N ALA A 147 -3.48 -11.90 3.59
CA ALA A 147 -2.75 -11.45 2.41
C ALA A 147 -1.43 -10.74 2.73
N PHE A 148 -1.39 -9.99 3.82
CA PHE A 148 -0.19 -9.27 4.25
C PHE A 148 0.82 -10.21 4.90
N HIS A 149 0.37 -11.13 5.74
CA HIS A 149 1.24 -12.17 6.30
C HIS A 149 1.92 -13.01 5.21
N ASP A 150 1.13 -13.44 4.21
CA ASP A 150 1.61 -14.12 3.02
C ASP A 150 2.65 -13.28 2.26
N LEU A 151 2.35 -11.99 2.02
CA LEU A 151 3.24 -11.05 1.37
C LEU A 151 4.59 -10.93 2.09
N LEU A 152 4.60 -10.83 3.42
CA LEU A 152 5.83 -10.77 4.21
C LEU A 152 6.64 -12.07 4.17
N HIS A 153 6.00 -13.21 3.92
CA HIS A 153 6.67 -14.52 3.89
C HIS A 153 7.23 -14.86 2.51
N TYR A 154 6.50 -14.52 1.44
CA TYR A 154 6.82 -14.95 0.08
C TYR A 154 7.44 -13.87 -0.81
N SER A 155 7.65 -12.65 -0.28
CA SER A 155 8.32 -11.57 -1.00
C SER A 155 9.49 -10.99 -0.20
N LYS A 156 10.30 -10.15 -0.86
CA LYS A 156 11.46 -9.48 -0.27
C LYS A 156 11.11 -8.17 0.44
N ILE A 157 9.82 -7.83 0.55
CA ILE A 157 9.34 -6.54 1.08
C ILE A 157 9.51 -6.40 2.60
N ARG A 158 9.60 -7.51 3.33
CA ARG A 158 9.54 -7.54 4.80
C ARG A 158 10.51 -6.56 5.45
N ASN A 159 11.79 -6.64 5.11
CA ASN A 159 12.82 -5.80 5.74
C ASN A 159 12.53 -4.31 5.53
N TRP A 160 12.17 -3.92 4.30
CA TRP A 160 11.82 -2.53 4.00
C TRP A 160 10.56 -2.08 4.77
N PHE A 161 9.54 -2.94 4.88
CA PHE A 161 8.31 -2.61 5.58
C PHE A 161 8.53 -2.40 7.09
N GLU A 162 9.27 -3.30 7.75
CA GLU A 162 9.58 -3.18 9.18
C GLU A 162 10.43 -1.94 9.48
N GLU A 163 11.37 -1.62 8.59
CA GLU A 163 12.15 -0.38 8.68
C GLU A 163 11.27 0.85 8.51
N MET A 164 10.35 0.85 7.55
CA MET A 164 9.36 1.92 7.38
C MET A 164 8.48 2.09 8.62
N LYS A 165 7.96 0.98 9.15
CA LYS A 165 7.13 0.97 10.37
C LYS A 165 7.89 1.58 11.56
N THR A 166 9.17 1.26 11.69
CA THR A 166 10.05 1.80 12.74
C THR A 166 10.32 3.29 12.55
N GLU A 167 10.55 3.76 11.33
CA GLU A 167 10.75 5.20 11.05
C GLU A 167 9.47 6.01 11.29
N VAL A 168 8.30 5.50 10.87
CA VAL A 168 7.01 6.17 11.08
C VAL A 168 6.64 6.21 12.57
N ALA A 169 6.85 5.12 13.30
CA ALA A 169 6.60 5.07 14.75
C ALA A 169 7.49 6.07 15.52
N ARG A 170 8.76 6.22 15.12
CA ARG A 170 9.65 7.23 15.72
C ARG A 170 9.14 8.66 15.56
N HIS A 171 8.50 8.99 14.44
CA HIS A 171 7.93 10.33 14.25
C HIS A 171 6.67 10.57 15.10
N ASN A 172 5.90 9.52 15.39
CA ASN A 172 4.73 9.61 16.29
C ASN A 172 5.14 9.81 17.75
N ILE A 173 6.29 9.27 18.19
CA ILE A 173 6.77 9.40 19.57
C ILE A 173 7.36 10.79 19.85
N ILE A 174 7.89 11.49 18.84
CA ILE A 174 8.51 12.82 19.01
C ILE A 174 7.47 13.95 18.98
N SER A 175 6.20 13.65 18.68
CA SER A 175 5.13 14.65 18.52
C SER A 175 4.14 14.71 19.71
N ILE A 176 4.47 14.12 20.86
CA ILE A 176 3.73 14.19 22.12
C ILE A 176 4.65 14.75 23.21
#